data_AF-A0A7G8DAF4-F1
#
_entry.id   AF-A0A7G8DAF4-F1
#
_cell.length_a   1.000
_cell.length_b   1.000
_cell.length_c   1.000
_cell.angle_alpha   90.00
_cell.angle_beta   90.00
_cell.angle_gamma   90.00
#
_symmetry.space_group_name_H-M   'P 1'
#
loop_
_entity.id
_entity.type
_entity.pdbx_description
1 polymer ?
#
loop_
_entity_poly.entity_id
_entity_poly.type
_entity_poly.pdbx_seq_one_letter_code
_entity_poly.pdbx_strand_id
1 'polypeptide(L)' 'MNKNKLIKISEEYFLITHQDGSWEIVHGDRIKNINSPSC' A
#
# COMPACT_ATOMS: atom_id res chain seq x y z
N MET A 1 1.32 -4.36 -18.68
CA MET A 1 1.78 -4.78 -17.33
C MET A 1 1.67 -3.56 -16.40
N ASN A 2 0.52 -3.35 -15.76
CA ASN A 2 0.37 -2.31 -14.75
C ASN A 2 0.83 -2.86 -13.39
N LYS A 3 1.88 -2.27 -12.83
CA LYS A 3 2.32 -2.54 -11.46
C LYS A 3 1.46 -1.71 -10.50
N ASN A 4 1.04 -2.31 -9.39
CA ASN A 4 0.38 -1.59 -8.30
C ASN A 4 1.29 -0.46 -7.83
N LYS A 5 0.73 0.74 -7.65
CA LYS A 5 1.44 1.90 -7.10
C LYS A 5 0.92 2.17 -5.70
N LEU A 6 1.84 2.37 -4.77
CA LEU A 6 1.57 2.84 -3.42
C LEU A 6 1.96 4.31 -3.35
N ILE A 7 1.01 5.18 -3.00
CA ILE A 7 1.21 6.62 -2.91
C ILE A 7 0.96 7.03 -1.46
N LYS A 8 1.96 7.64 -0.80
CA LYS A 8 1.77 8.20 0.54
C LYS A 8 1.00 9.52 0.42
N ILE A 9 -0.10 9.65 1.16
CA ILE A 9 -0.97 10.85 1.11
C ILE A 9 -0.98 11.63 2.43
N SER A 10 -0.64 10.98 3.55
CA SER A 10 -0.43 11.63 4.85
C SER A 10 0.56 10.81 5.71
N GLU A 11 0.81 11.23 6.95
CA GLU A 11 1.68 10.49 7.89
C GLU A 11 1.19 9.06 8.11
N GLU A 12 -0.12 8.89 8.24
CA GLU A 12 -0.75 7.64 8.64
C GLU A 12 -1.48 6.92 7.50
N TYR A 13 -1.72 7.57 6.35
CA TYR A 13 -2.52 7.01 5.27
C TYR A 13 -1.79 6.93 3.93
N PHE A 14 -2.11 5.86 3.20
CA PHE A 14 -1.62 5.56 1.86
C PHE A 14 -2.77 5.28 0.91
N LEU A 15 -2.59 5.69 -0.33
CA LEU A 15 -3.47 5.37 -1.44
C LEU A 15 -2.83 4.25 -2.27
N ILE A 16 -3.55 3.14 -2.43
CA ILE A 16 -3.14 1.97 -3.20
C ILE A 16 -3.96 1.92 -4.48
N THR A 17 -3.29 1.72 -5.61
CA THR A 17 -3.94 1.32 -6.87
C THR A 17 -3.87 -0.20 -7.02
N HIS A 18 -5.03 -0.83 -7.18
CA HIS A 18 -5.18 -2.25 -7.44
C HIS A 18 -5.02 -2.58 -8.94
N GLN A 19 -4.82 -3.85 -9.27
CA GLN A 19 -4.60 -4.28 -10.66
C GLN A 19 -5.83 -4.11 -11.55
N ASP A 20 -7.03 -4.11 -10.95
CA ASP A 20 -8.31 -3.83 -11.61
C ASP A 20 -8.53 -2.32 -11.86
N GLY A 21 -7.59 -1.47 -11.44
CA GLY A 21 -7.67 -0.02 -11.57
C GLY A 21 -8.46 0.68 -10.47
N SER A 22 -8.97 -0.06 -9.48
CA SER A 22 -9.61 0.52 -8.31
C SER A 22 -8.58 1.14 -7.35
N TRP A 23 -9.08 2.04 -6.49
CA TRP A 23 -8.27 2.79 -5.55
C TRP A 23 -8.76 2.55 -4.13
N GLU A 24 -7.84 2.34 -3.19
CA GLU A 24 -8.15 2.13 -1.78
C GLU A 24 -7.25 3.01 -0.90
N ILE A 25 -7.84 3.64 0.12
CA ILE A 25 -7.09 4.33 1.16
C ILE A 25 -6.91 3.38 2.34
N VAL A 26 -5.66 3.16 2.74
CA VAL A 26 -5.29 2.28 3.86
C VAL A 26 -4.48 3.02 4.91
N HIS A 27 -4.70 2.66 6.17
CA HIS A 27 -3.85 3.09 7.29
C HIS A 27 -2.49 2.38 7.23
N GLY A 28 -1.41 3.06 7.62
CA GLY A 28 -0.04 2.56 7.60
C GLY A 28 0.14 1.27 8.38
N ASP A 29 -0.57 1.12 9.51
CA ASP A 29 -0.55 -0.10 10.32
C ASP A 29 -1.06 -1.35 9.60
N ARG A 30 -1.89 -1.17 8.57
CA ARG A 30 -2.39 -2.28 7.74
C ARG A 30 -1.38 -2.74 6.70
N ILE A 31 -0.37 -1.91 6.39
CA ILE A 31 0.72 -2.27 5.48
C ILE A 31 1.70 -3.16 6.25
N LYS A 32 1.43 -4.47 6.25
CA LYS A 32 2.37 -5.46 6.76
C LYS A 32 3.64 -5.37 5.92
N ASN A 33 4.73 -4.93 6.55
CA ASN A 33 6.03 -4.81 5.90
C ASN A 33 6.50 -6.23 5.53
N ILE A 34 6.37 -6.59 4.25
CA ILE A 34 6.76 -7.90 3.71
C ILE A 34 8.28 -8.13 3.86
N ASN A 35 9.02 -7.07 4.20
CA ASN A 35 10.46 -7.08 4.46
C ASN A 35 10.83 -7.24 5.94
N SER A 36 9.95 -7.74 6.82
CA SER A 36 10.41 -8.25 8.11
C SER A 36 10.94 -9.67 7.88
N PRO A 37 12.27 -9.92 7.90
CA PRO A 37 12.76 -11.27 8.00
C PRO A 37 12.45 -11.72 9.43
N SER A 38 11.42 -12.52 9.60
CA SER A 38 11.28 -13.35 10.80
C SER A 38 12.54 -14.22 10.92
N CYS A 39 13.35 -13.95 11.95
CA CYS A 39 14.51 -14.73 12.38
C CYS A 39 14.05 -15.96 13.14
#